data_AF-A0A519UDI6-F1
#
_entry.id   AF-A0A519UDI6-F1
#
_cell.length_a   1.000
_cell.length_b   1.000
_cell.length_c   1.000
_cell.angle_alpha   90.00
_cell.angle_beta   90.00
_cell.angle_gamma   90.00
#
_symmetry.space_group_name_H-M   'P 1'
#
loop_
_entity.id
_entity.type
_entity.pdbx_description
1 polymer ?
#
loop_
_entity_poly.entity_id
_entity_poly.type
_entity_poly.pdbx_seq_one_letter_code
_entity_poly.pdbx_strand_id
1 'polypeptide(L)'
;PAPRITAENYLTTIPDPKTLGETYVSDPDHVLATGTAPALNARLDSLDRSGRAHIDVVLVRTLGEAVPKTAATALFNKWKIGSKATNNGLLMLLVLDQRRVEFETGYGLEADLPDIICYRIQQRYMVEPARAGNYDLAVQQGVAALIGRLRPAAVRPRPALTTATDSARYYVDSLQQAILAQSGYSNATDPLDTALPGEALADDYTPEPPVGTLVAGLLALGLYLVLWYRTTQEMRARWWLLLAPFIVVISLLMATLSYGVVNGFGAFLALAYGLPLLYLHGYFGWQYRRGQQAVAPAQRPAAYLRAQQAHAGLGFTAYLFPVGLALYWRWYRPWVQRLRDAPFD
;
A
#
# COMPACT_ATOMS: atom_id res chain seq x y z
N PRO A 1 -25.10 13.87 36.81
CA PRO A 1 -24.52 12.81 35.94
C PRO A 1 -24.55 13.28 34.47
N ALA A 2 -23.41 13.25 33.78
CA ALA A 2 -23.39 13.49 32.34
C ALA A 2 -24.30 12.46 31.63
N PRO A 3 -25.06 12.84 30.59
CA PRO A 3 -25.88 11.91 29.85
C PRO A 3 -25.01 10.79 29.25
N ARG A 4 -25.47 9.55 29.36
CA ARG A 4 -24.76 8.39 28.81
C ARG A 4 -24.72 8.50 27.28
N ILE A 5 -23.54 8.34 26.71
CA ILE A 5 -23.33 8.31 25.26
C ILE A 5 -23.89 6.98 24.71
N THR A 6 -24.74 7.06 23.69
CA THR A 6 -25.39 5.94 23.00
C THR A 6 -25.27 6.09 21.48
N ALA A 7 -25.68 5.05 20.75
CA ALA A 7 -25.70 5.07 19.30
C ALA A 7 -26.63 6.15 18.71
N GLU A 8 -27.69 6.55 19.44
CA GLU A 8 -28.62 7.59 18.95
C GLU A 8 -28.14 9.02 19.24
N ASN A 9 -27.29 9.22 20.26
CA ASN A 9 -27.00 10.57 20.78
C ASN A 9 -25.52 10.99 20.74
N TYR A 10 -24.60 10.12 20.29
CA TYR A 10 -23.16 10.42 20.37
C TYR A 10 -22.79 11.72 19.63
N LEU A 11 -23.46 12.04 18.52
CA LEU A 11 -23.19 13.27 17.78
C LEU A 11 -23.54 14.53 18.56
N THR A 12 -24.55 14.51 19.42
CA THR A 12 -24.98 15.68 20.20
C THR A 12 -24.37 15.70 21.60
N THR A 13 -23.97 14.53 22.11
CA THR A 13 -23.49 14.37 23.48
C THR A 13 -21.97 14.56 23.58
N ILE A 14 -21.21 14.10 22.58
CA ILE A 14 -19.77 14.36 22.53
C ILE A 14 -19.57 15.83 22.17
N PRO A 15 -18.98 16.65 23.06
CA PRO A 15 -18.81 18.07 22.80
C PRO A 15 -17.73 18.29 21.72
N ASP A 16 -18.02 19.18 20.79
CA ASP A 16 -17.06 19.64 19.78
C ASP A 16 -15.94 20.45 20.48
N PRO A 17 -14.66 20.02 20.41
CA PRO A 17 -13.53 20.74 21.01
C PRO A 17 -13.49 22.24 20.66
N LYS A 18 -13.94 22.62 19.46
CA LYS A 18 -13.98 24.02 19.01
C LYS A 18 -14.95 24.86 19.83
N THR A 19 -16.06 24.26 20.27
CA THR A 19 -17.05 24.93 21.11
C THR A 19 -16.64 25.00 22.58
N LEU A 20 -15.60 24.26 22.98
CA LEU A 20 -14.99 24.28 24.31
C LEU A 20 -13.84 25.30 24.42
N GLY A 21 -13.91 26.41 23.69
CA GLY A 21 -12.87 27.45 23.68
C GLY A 21 -11.74 27.21 22.69
N GLU A 22 -12.07 26.71 21.49
CA GLU A 22 -11.09 26.43 20.41
C GLU A 22 -9.99 25.43 20.82
N THR A 23 -10.38 24.45 21.63
CA THR A 23 -9.50 23.33 21.99
C THR A 23 -9.51 22.25 20.91
N TYR A 24 -8.69 21.22 21.09
CA TYR A 24 -8.53 20.09 20.16
C TYR A 24 -8.87 18.74 20.81
N VAL A 25 -9.10 18.71 22.13
CA VAL A 25 -9.37 17.48 22.89
C VAL A 25 -10.78 17.51 23.47
N SER A 26 -11.58 16.50 23.12
CA SER A 26 -12.89 16.20 23.73
C SER A 26 -12.76 14.97 24.62
N ASP A 27 -12.89 15.17 25.94
CA ASP A 27 -12.87 14.12 26.95
C ASP A 27 -14.05 14.27 27.93
N PRO A 28 -15.30 14.05 27.47
CA PRO A 28 -16.51 14.23 28.30
C PRO A 28 -16.60 13.24 29.47
N ASP A 29 -15.91 12.10 29.38
CA ASP A 29 -15.93 11.04 30.40
C ASP A 29 -14.77 11.14 31.40
N HIS A 30 -13.96 12.20 31.31
CA HIS A 30 -12.77 12.46 32.13
C HIS A 30 -11.86 11.22 32.21
N VAL A 31 -11.57 10.65 31.04
CA VAL A 31 -10.69 9.48 30.88
C VAL A 31 -9.23 9.88 31.11
N LEU A 32 -8.84 11.08 30.70
CA LEU A 32 -7.49 11.58 30.82
C LEU A 32 -7.22 12.16 32.21
N ALA A 33 -5.97 12.08 32.64
CA ALA A 33 -5.50 12.84 33.79
C ALA A 33 -5.63 14.35 33.51
N THR A 34 -5.86 15.13 34.57
CA THR A 34 -6.11 16.59 34.51
C THR A 34 -5.05 17.40 33.76
N GLY A 35 -3.80 16.95 33.71
CA GLY A 35 -2.71 17.61 32.98
C GLY A 35 -2.57 17.21 31.51
N THR A 36 -3.15 16.08 31.09
CA THR A 36 -2.90 15.51 29.76
C THR A 36 -3.63 16.28 28.65
N ALA A 37 -4.92 16.58 28.82
CA ALA A 37 -5.68 17.32 27.81
C ALA A 37 -5.11 18.73 27.53
N PRO A 38 -4.73 19.54 28.55
CA PRO A 38 -4.04 20.81 28.31
C PRO A 38 -2.72 20.67 27.56
N ALA A 39 -1.90 19.65 27.89
CA ALA A 39 -0.62 19.42 27.23
C ALA A 39 -0.81 19.00 25.75
N LEU A 40 -1.83 18.19 25.46
CA LEU A 40 -2.21 17.81 24.11
C LEU A 40 -2.71 19.02 23.32
N ASN A 41 -3.62 19.81 23.89
CA ASN A 41 -4.14 21.03 23.28
C ASN A 41 -3.00 21.97 22.85
N ALA A 42 -2.01 22.21 23.71
CA ALA A 42 -0.87 23.08 23.37
C ALA A 42 -0.04 22.55 22.17
N ARG A 43 0.12 21.22 22.05
CA ARG A 43 0.86 20.62 20.92
C ARG A 43 0.06 20.68 19.62
N LEU A 44 -1.24 20.41 19.70
CA LEU A 44 -2.16 20.41 18.56
C LEU A 44 -2.38 21.83 18.02
N ASP A 45 -2.50 22.80 18.93
CA ASP A 45 -2.54 24.23 18.62
C ASP A 45 -1.30 24.70 17.85
N SER A 46 -0.10 24.30 18.30
CA SER A 46 1.14 24.61 17.57
C SER A 46 1.16 24.01 16.16
N LEU A 47 0.57 22.82 15.95
CA LEU A 47 0.49 22.19 14.65
C LEU A 47 -0.52 22.90 13.75
N ASP A 48 -1.68 23.25 14.28
CA ASP A 48 -2.74 23.91 13.48
C ASP A 48 -2.32 25.32 13.06
N ARG A 49 -1.70 26.10 13.96
CA ARG A 49 -1.14 27.42 13.63
C ARG A 49 -0.03 27.38 12.58
N SER A 50 0.65 26.25 12.42
CA SER A 50 1.62 26.06 11.33
C SER A 50 0.96 25.92 9.96
N GLY A 51 -0.38 25.77 9.92
CA GLY A 51 -1.18 25.51 8.72
C GLY A 51 -1.07 24.06 8.23
N ARG A 52 -0.32 23.20 8.92
CA ARG A 52 0.02 21.87 8.42
C ARG A 52 -1.13 20.88 8.54
N ALA A 53 -1.74 20.81 9.72
CA ALA A 53 -2.87 19.93 9.99
C ALA A 53 -3.66 20.40 11.21
N HIS A 54 -4.95 20.13 11.19
CA HIS A 54 -5.85 20.32 12.31
C HIS A 54 -6.27 18.93 12.82
N ILE A 55 -5.92 18.61 14.06
CA ILE A 55 -6.14 17.28 14.62
C ILE A 55 -7.01 17.39 15.86
N ASP A 56 -8.19 16.78 15.82
CA ASP A 56 -9.07 16.64 16.99
C ASP A 56 -8.92 15.25 17.61
N VAL A 57 -8.92 15.20 18.93
CA VAL A 57 -8.76 13.98 19.72
C VAL A 57 -9.99 13.79 20.60
N VAL A 58 -10.63 12.65 20.49
CA VAL A 58 -11.86 12.31 21.22
C VAL A 58 -11.66 11.04 22.01
N LEU A 59 -11.97 11.10 23.31
CA LEU A 59 -11.98 9.95 24.20
C LEU A 59 -13.36 9.77 24.79
N VAL A 60 -13.91 8.57 24.64
CA VAL A 60 -15.21 8.21 25.22
C VAL A 60 -15.16 6.81 25.81
N ARG A 61 -15.86 6.61 26.92
CA ARG A 61 -15.99 5.29 27.56
C ARG A 61 -16.77 4.32 26.68
N THR A 62 -17.77 4.82 25.96
CA THR A 62 -18.67 4.01 25.13
C THR A 62 -19.33 4.84 24.04
N LEU A 63 -19.72 4.18 22.96
CA LEU A 63 -20.62 4.71 21.92
C LEU A 63 -21.95 3.92 21.88
N GLY A 64 -22.22 3.08 22.89
CA GLY A 64 -23.24 2.06 22.81
C GLY A 64 -22.94 1.06 21.69
N GLU A 65 -23.95 0.74 20.88
CA GLU A 65 -23.85 -0.20 19.76
C GLU A 65 -23.33 0.43 18.45
N ALA A 66 -22.95 1.71 18.46
CA ALA A 66 -22.45 2.35 17.25
C ALA A 66 -21.06 1.80 16.85
N VAL A 67 -20.87 1.68 15.54
CA VAL A 67 -19.58 1.29 14.94
C VAL A 67 -18.60 2.47 15.04
N PRO A 68 -17.40 2.31 15.64
CA PRO A 68 -16.46 3.41 15.87
C PRO A 68 -16.03 4.12 14.60
N LYS A 69 -15.82 3.39 13.49
CA LYS A 69 -15.47 3.98 12.21
C LYS A 69 -16.57 4.90 11.68
N THR A 70 -17.82 4.43 11.70
CA THR A 70 -18.98 5.23 11.30
C THR A 70 -19.16 6.46 12.19
N ALA A 71 -18.96 6.31 13.50
CA ALA A 71 -19.02 7.43 14.44
C ALA A 71 -17.90 8.45 14.19
N ALA A 72 -16.67 8.00 13.95
CA ALA A 72 -15.54 8.86 13.62
C ALA A 72 -15.80 9.68 12.35
N THR A 73 -16.24 9.04 11.26
CA THR A 73 -16.60 9.74 10.02
C THR A 73 -17.75 10.74 10.24
N ALA A 74 -18.77 10.38 11.04
CA ALA A 74 -19.90 11.26 11.31
C ALA A 74 -19.50 12.49 12.15
N LEU A 75 -18.65 12.31 13.18
CA LEU A 75 -18.09 13.40 13.98
C LEU A 75 -17.19 14.30 13.13
N PHE A 76 -16.30 13.71 12.32
CA PHE A 76 -15.41 14.43 11.41
C PHE A 76 -16.17 15.37 10.48
N ASN A 77 -17.22 14.85 9.86
CA ASN A 77 -18.08 15.63 8.96
C ASN A 77 -18.90 16.69 9.70
N LYS A 78 -19.45 16.35 10.88
CA LYS A 78 -20.27 17.27 11.67
C LYS A 78 -19.45 18.48 12.14
N TRP A 79 -18.24 18.24 12.67
CA TRP A 79 -17.37 19.30 13.20
C TRP A 79 -16.53 20.00 12.14
N LYS A 80 -16.61 19.54 10.88
CA LYS A 80 -15.88 20.09 9.73
C LYS A 80 -14.40 20.25 10.08
N ILE A 81 -13.79 19.14 10.46
CA ILE A 81 -12.41 19.10 10.96
C ILE A 81 -11.46 19.45 9.82
N GLY A 82 -10.55 20.41 10.07
CA GLY A 82 -9.65 20.96 9.06
C GLY A 82 -10.20 22.15 8.28
N SER A 83 -9.35 22.72 7.43
CA SER A 83 -9.69 23.85 6.58
C SER A 83 -10.44 23.42 5.32
N LYS A 84 -11.44 24.20 4.90
CA LYS A 84 -12.17 24.00 3.63
C LYS A 84 -11.25 24.09 2.41
N ALA A 85 -10.15 24.83 2.50
CA ALA A 85 -9.24 25.05 1.38
C ALA A 85 -8.26 23.89 1.20
N THR A 86 -7.74 23.35 2.31
CA THR A 86 -6.65 22.37 2.28
C THR A 86 -7.08 20.97 2.68
N ASN A 87 -8.28 20.78 3.25
CA ASN A 87 -8.79 19.49 3.75
C ASN A 87 -7.77 18.77 4.67
N ASN A 88 -7.05 19.54 5.47
CA ASN A 88 -5.94 19.09 6.31
C ASN A 88 -6.38 18.62 7.72
N GLY A 89 -7.59 18.05 7.82
CA GLY A 89 -8.18 17.61 9.09
C GLY A 89 -7.85 16.16 9.44
N LEU A 90 -7.77 15.84 10.73
CA LEU A 90 -7.72 14.46 11.24
C LEU A 90 -8.55 14.35 12.53
N LEU A 91 -9.35 13.29 12.65
CA LEU A 91 -9.97 12.90 13.91
C LEU A 91 -9.32 11.64 14.46
N MET A 92 -8.92 11.68 15.72
CA MET A 92 -8.53 10.51 16.51
C MET A 92 -9.63 10.20 17.51
N LEU A 93 -10.26 9.03 17.39
CA LEU A 93 -11.31 8.57 18.28
C LEU A 93 -10.85 7.32 19.04
N LEU A 94 -10.85 7.40 20.37
CA LEU A 94 -10.62 6.26 21.27
C LEU A 94 -11.92 5.89 22.00
N VAL A 95 -12.35 4.63 21.83
CA VAL A 95 -13.55 4.06 22.43
C VAL A 95 -13.14 2.93 23.37
N LEU A 96 -13.28 3.15 24.68
CA LEU A 96 -12.66 2.30 25.69
C LEU A 96 -13.31 0.92 25.81
N ASP A 97 -14.65 0.84 25.90
CA ASP A 97 -15.38 -0.42 26.04
C ASP A 97 -15.20 -1.34 24.82
N GLN A 98 -15.16 -0.75 23.63
CA GLN A 98 -14.89 -1.45 22.38
C GLN A 98 -13.38 -1.65 22.12
N ARG A 99 -12.50 -1.11 22.99
CA ARG A 99 -11.04 -1.18 22.91
C ARG A 99 -10.50 -0.82 21.53
N ARG A 100 -11.06 0.23 20.93
CA ARG A 100 -10.84 0.58 19.53
C ARG A 100 -10.31 2.01 19.41
N VAL A 101 -9.29 2.17 18.58
CA VAL A 101 -8.83 3.47 18.08
C VAL A 101 -9.23 3.57 16.62
N GLU A 102 -9.82 4.69 16.24
CA GLU A 102 -10.13 5.01 14.85
C GLU A 102 -9.51 6.34 14.46
N PHE A 103 -8.98 6.38 13.24
CA PHE A 103 -8.53 7.61 12.61
C PHE A 103 -9.40 7.90 11.39
N GLU A 104 -9.81 9.15 11.27
CA GLU A 104 -10.46 9.68 10.07
C GLU A 104 -9.60 10.83 9.54
N THR A 105 -9.08 10.68 8.32
CA THR A 105 -8.18 11.65 7.69
C THR A 105 -8.88 12.36 6.55
N GLY A 106 -8.72 13.69 6.49
CA GLY A 106 -9.13 14.48 5.33
C GLY A 106 -8.16 14.29 4.16
N TYR A 107 -8.67 14.52 2.95
CA TYR A 107 -7.93 14.32 1.69
C TYR A 107 -6.56 15.03 1.65
N GLY A 108 -6.44 16.20 2.28
CA GLY A 108 -5.19 16.96 2.32
C GLY A 108 -4.07 16.31 3.12
N LEU A 109 -4.39 15.31 3.96
CA LEU A 109 -3.41 14.57 4.75
C LEU A 109 -3.16 13.15 4.22
N GLU A 110 -3.88 12.67 3.21
CA GLU A 110 -3.74 11.29 2.70
C GLU A 110 -2.33 10.96 2.19
N ALA A 111 -1.62 11.96 1.66
CA ALA A 111 -0.23 11.79 1.20
C ALA A 111 0.75 11.53 2.36
N ASP A 112 0.50 12.13 3.52
CA ASP A 112 1.39 12.06 4.69
C ASP A 112 0.96 10.97 5.69
N LEU A 113 -0.36 10.80 5.82
CA LEU A 113 -1.03 9.93 6.78
C LEU A 113 -2.08 9.05 6.09
N PRO A 114 -1.70 8.18 5.14
CA PRO A 114 -2.61 7.20 4.59
C PRO A 114 -3.00 6.15 5.64
N ASP A 115 -4.10 5.42 5.40
CA ASP A 115 -4.66 4.40 6.30
C ASP A 115 -3.60 3.44 6.89
N ILE A 116 -2.63 3.00 6.09
CA ILE A 116 -1.58 2.10 6.54
C ILE A 116 -0.62 2.72 7.58
N ILE A 117 -0.35 4.02 7.48
CA ILE A 117 0.49 4.75 8.44
C ILE A 117 -0.30 4.98 9.72
N CYS A 118 -1.55 5.41 9.58
CA CYS A 118 -2.55 5.51 10.64
C CYS A 118 -2.64 4.21 11.45
N TYR A 119 -2.87 3.07 10.79
CA TYR A 119 -2.89 1.75 11.42
C TYR A 119 -1.58 1.42 12.14
N ARG A 120 -0.43 1.72 11.54
CA ARG A 120 0.88 1.45 12.16
C ARG A 120 1.11 2.27 13.43
N ILE A 121 0.65 3.53 13.45
CA ILE A 121 0.73 4.39 14.64
C ILE A 121 -0.10 3.78 15.77
N GLN A 122 -1.33 3.34 15.47
CA GLN A 122 -2.18 2.69 16.46
C GLN A 122 -1.49 1.46 17.08
N GLN A 123 -0.99 0.54 16.24
CA GLN A 123 -0.38 -0.70 16.70
C GLN A 123 0.90 -0.46 17.51
N ARG A 124 1.76 0.47 17.08
CA ARG A 124 3.08 0.69 17.70
C ARG A 124 3.03 1.53 18.97
N TYR A 125 2.12 2.50 19.05
CA TYR A 125 2.16 3.53 20.08
C TYR A 125 0.92 3.58 20.98
N MET A 126 -0.22 3.06 20.52
CA MET A 126 -1.50 3.26 21.22
C MET A 126 -2.05 1.98 21.82
N VAL A 127 -1.98 0.86 21.08
CA VAL A 127 -2.63 -0.40 21.47
C VAL A 127 -2.06 -0.95 22.77
N GLU A 128 -0.73 -1.03 22.91
CA GLU A 128 -0.12 -1.59 24.13
C GLU A 128 -0.40 -0.74 25.38
N PRO A 129 -0.18 0.59 25.40
CA PRO A 129 -0.56 1.40 26.55
C PRO A 129 -2.06 1.38 26.86
N ALA A 130 -2.94 1.42 25.84
CA ALA A 130 -4.38 1.37 26.04
C ALA A 130 -4.83 0.01 26.63
N ARG A 131 -4.22 -1.10 26.20
CA ARG A 131 -4.44 -2.43 26.79
C ARG A 131 -4.05 -2.49 28.26
N ALA A 132 -2.99 -1.79 28.64
CA ALA A 132 -2.55 -1.65 30.03
C ALA A 132 -3.41 -0.65 30.85
N GLY A 133 -4.45 -0.06 30.24
CA GLY A 133 -5.29 0.96 30.88
C GLY A 133 -4.63 2.34 30.99
N ASN A 134 -3.48 2.55 30.35
CA ASN A 134 -2.76 3.81 30.34
C ASN A 134 -3.14 4.63 29.09
N TYR A 135 -4.34 5.22 29.14
CA TYR A 135 -4.90 5.99 28.02
C TYR A 135 -4.17 7.32 27.80
N ASP A 136 -3.66 7.95 28.86
CA ASP A 136 -2.81 9.14 28.77
C ASP A 136 -1.60 8.88 27.89
N LEU A 137 -0.86 7.80 28.16
CA LEU A 137 0.31 7.43 27.38
C LEU A 137 -0.07 7.07 25.94
N ALA A 138 -1.15 6.30 25.74
CA ALA A 138 -1.62 5.91 24.42
C ALA A 138 -1.88 7.14 23.52
N VAL A 139 -2.65 8.11 24.03
CA VAL A 139 -3.01 9.30 23.25
C VAL A 139 -1.80 10.23 23.07
N GLN A 140 -0.98 10.44 24.11
CA GLN A 140 0.21 11.27 23.99
C GLN A 140 1.20 10.74 22.94
N GLN A 141 1.46 9.43 22.93
CA GLN A 141 2.35 8.82 21.95
C GLN A 141 1.74 8.78 20.55
N GLY A 142 0.44 8.50 20.44
CA GLY A 142 -0.29 8.55 19.17
C GLY A 142 -0.23 9.95 18.53
N VAL A 143 -0.56 10.99 19.28
CA VAL A 143 -0.50 12.39 18.82
C VAL A 143 0.93 12.80 18.48
N ALA A 144 1.92 12.43 19.31
CA ALA A 144 3.32 12.73 19.03
C ALA A 144 3.80 12.07 17.71
N ALA A 145 3.39 10.83 17.44
CA ALA A 145 3.72 10.13 16.21
C ALA A 145 3.07 10.77 14.98
N LEU A 146 1.81 11.21 15.08
CA LEU A 146 1.11 11.95 14.02
C LEU A 146 1.83 13.27 13.71
N ILE A 147 2.13 14.09 14.73
CA ILE A 147 2.89 15.33 14.57
C ILE A 147 4.26 15.06 13.94
N GLY A 148 4.95 14.01 14.39
CA GLY A 148 6.26 13.62 13.86
C GLY A 148 6.23 13.30 12.37
N ARG A 149 5.12 12.76 11.85
CA ARG A 149 4.93 12.50 10.41
C ARG A 149 4.57 13.73 9.60
N LEU A 150 3.93 14.71 10.22
CA LEU A 150 3.50 15.93 9.55
C LEU A 150 4.57 17.03 9.54
N ARG A 151 5.56 16.95 10.43
CA ARG A 151 6.69 17.87 10.42
C ARG A 151 7.47 17.72 9.11
N PRO A 152 7.78 18.82 8.41
CA PRO A 152 8.73 18.75 7.32
C PRO A 152 10.05 18.22 7.88
N ALA A 153 10.66 17.24 7.19
CA ALA A 153 12.02 16.83 7.52
C ALA A 153 12.87 18.11 7.60
N ALA A 154 13.66 18.28 8.66
CA ALA A 154 14.59 19.40 8.75
C ALA A 154 15.34 19.46 7.41
N VAL A 155 15.26 20.60 6.72
CA VAL A 155 16.01 20.83 5.49
C VAL A 155 17.48 20.87 5.92
N ARG A 156 18.08 19.69 6.01
CA ARG A 156 19.53 19.59 5.96
C ARG A 156 19.89 20.25 4.63
N PRO A 157 20.82 21.22 4.59
CA PRO A 157 21.23 21.82 3.33
C PRO A 157 21.54 20.67 2.38
N ARG A 158 20.76 20.58 1.30
CA ARG A 158 20.96 19.54 0.31
C ARG A 158 22.40 19.75 -0.16
N PRO A 159 23.32 18.79 0.06
CA PRO A 159 24.64 18.91 -0.51
C PRO A 159 24.44 19.20 -2.00
N ALA A 160 25.20 20.10 -2.60
CA ALA A 160 25.13 20.28 -4.04
C ALA A 160 25.53 18.94 -4.68
N LEU A 161 24.54 18.12 -5.05
CA LEU A 161 24.73 16.82 -5.66
C LEU A 161 25.11 17.06 -7.12
N THR A 162 26.34 17.50 -7.34
CA THR A 162 26.85 17.88 -8.67
C THR A 162 27.19 16.67 -9.52
N THR A 163 27.38 15.50 -8.90
CA THR A 163 27.71 14.25 -9.58
C THR A 163 26.77 13.11 -9.19
N ALA A 164 26.66 12.09 -10.05
CA ALA A 164 25.90 10.87 -9.79
C ALA A 164 26.42 10.09 -8.56
N THR A 165 27.70 10.26 -8.22
CA THR A 165 28.33 9.65 -7.04
C THR A 165 27.88 10.34 -5.75
N ASP A 166 27.71 11.67 -5.78
CA ASP A 166 27.24 12.44 -4.61
C ASP A 166 25.78 12.07 -4.28
N SER A 167 24.94 11.92 -5.30
CA SER A 167 23.55 11.50 -5.11
C SER A 167 23.46 10.07 -4.58
N ALA A 168 24.26 9.14 -5.09
CA ALA A 168 24.31 7.77 -4.56
C ALA A 168 24.72 7.72 -3.09
N ARG A 169 25.75 8.48 -2.68
CA ARG A 169 26.18 8.56 -1.27
C ARG A 169 25.10 9.16 -0.38
N TYR A 170 24.49 10.27 -0.80
CA TYR A 170 23.39 10.89 -0.06
C TYR A 170 22.19 9.95 0.13
N TYR A 171 21.84 9.16 -0.90
CA TYR A 171 20.76 8.17 -0.82
C TYR A 171 21.09 7.04 0.14
N VAL A 172 22.32 6.49 0.10
CA VAL A 172 22.76 5.42 1.01
C VAL A 172 22.76 5.90 2.46
N ASP A 173 23.34 7.07 2.74
CA ASP A 173 23.37 7.65 4.08
C ASP A 173 21.96 7.90 4.63
N SER A 174 21.06 8.45 3.80
CA SER A 174 19.67 8.71 4.20
C SER A 174 18.88 7.44 4.50
N LEU A 175 19.12 6.36 3.74
CA LEU A 175 18.49 5.05 3.94
C LEU A 175 19.00 4.38 5.21
N GLN A 176 20.30 4.43 5.45
CA GLN A 176 20.90 3.88 6.67
C GLN A 176 20.38 4.59 7.92
N GLN A 177 20.24 5.91 7.85
CA GLN A 177 19.66 6.69 8.94
C GLN A 177 18.16 6.39 9.16
N ALA A 178 17.41 6.13 8.09
CA ALA A 178 16.00 5.70 8.16
C ALA A 178 15.85 4.28 8.75
N ILE A 179 16.76 3.37 8.42
CA ILE A 179 16.79 1.99 8.93
C ILE A 179 17.14 1.98 10.42
N LEU A 180 18.14 2.78 10.83
CA LEU A 180 18.51 2.95 12.24
C LEU A 180 17.32 3.51 13.05
N ALA A 181 16.62 4.52 12.54
CA ALA A 181 15.40 5.06 13.16
C ALA A 181 14.26 4.04 13.26
N GLN A 182 14.23 3.03 12.38
CA GLN A 182 13.19 2.00 12.35
C GLN A 182 13.49 0.82 13.30
N SER A 183 14.78 0.58 13.59
CA SER A 183 15.28 -0.54 14.42
C SER A 183 15.05 -0.41 15.93
N GLY A 184 14.63 0.76 16.43
CA GLY A 184 14.35 0.94 17.87
C GLY A 184 15.59 1.08 18.75
N TYR A 185 16.80 1.11 18.18
CA TYR A 185 18.00 1.62 18.85
C TYR A 185 17.95 3.15 18.92
N SER A 186 17.04 3.68 19.73
CA SER A 186 17.14 5.04 20.24
C SER A 186 16.27 5.17 21.49
N ASN A 187 16.95 5.25 22.63
CA ASN A 187 16.56 5.89 23.87
C ASN A 187 17.86 5.91 24.72
N ALA A 188 18.30 7.00 25.36
CA ALA A 188 17.66 8.25 25.68
C ALA A 188 18.74 9.34 25.93
N THR A 189 18.38 10.59 25.60
CA THR A 189 18.90 11.87 26.17
C THR A 189 20.43 12.08 26.26
N ASP A 190 21.06 12.73 25.27
CA ASP A 190 22.11 13.75 25.51
C ASP A 190 22.56 14.50 24.22
N PRO A 191 23.00 15.79 24.29
CA PRO A 191 23.37 16.63 23.16
C PRO A 191 24.85 16.46 22.73
N LEU A 192 25.35 15.23 22.66
CA LEU A 192 26.78 14.94 22.36
C LEU A 192 27.07 13.93 21.23
N ASP A 193 26.11 13.49 20.41
CA ASP A 193 26.41 12.77 19.14
C ASP A 193 26.87 13.71 18.00
N THR A 194 27.16 14.96 18.35
CA THR A 194 28.12 15.80 17.64
C THR A 194 29.47 15.07 17.52
N ALA A 195 29.76 14.60 16.31
CA ALA A 195 31.08 14.51 15.71
C ALA A 195 32.17 13.72 16.47
N LEU A 196 32.45 12.51 16.00
CA LEU A 196 33.82 11.99 15.96
C LEU A 196 34.16 11.58 14.52
N PRO A 197 35.12 12.26 13.86
CA PRO A 197 35.55 11.92 12.51
C PRO A 197 36.58 10.79 12.55
N GLY A 198 36.25 9.68 11.87
CA GLY A 198 37.21 8.66 11.46
C GLY A 198 37.34 7.46 12.41
N GLU A 199 36.54 6.43 12.16
CA GLU A 199 37.04 5.05 12.13
C GLU A 199 36.24 4.28 11.07
N ALA A 200 36.95 3.74 10.09
CA ALA A 200 36.38 2.84 9.09
C ALA A 200 36.27 1.45 9.73
N LEU A 201 35.08 1.10 10.22
CA LEU A 201 34.76 -0.31 10.47
C LEU A 201 34.43 -0.95 9.12
N ALA A 202 35.42 -1.63 8.57
CA ALA A 202 35.24 -2.55 7.45
C ALA A 202 34.47 -3.79 7.97
N ASP A 203 33.15 -3.68 8.05
CA ASP A 203 32.30 -4.83 8.28
C ASP A 203 32.00 -5.52 6.95
N ASP A 204 32.65 -6.66 6.78
CA ASP A 204 32.46 -7.65 5.72
C ASP A 204 31.04 -8.25 5.84
N TYR A 205 30.04 -7.51 5.34
CA TYR A 205 28.65 -7.97 5.28
C TYR A 205 28.47 -8.84 4.03
N THR A 206 28.56 -10.16 4.18
CA THR A 206 28.09 -11.11 3.16
C THR A 206 26.56 -11.16 3.21
N PRO A 207 25.83 -10.73 2.16
CA PRO A 207 24.37 -10.72 2.18
C PRO A 207 23.82 -12.14 2.09
N GLU A 208 22.99 -12.54 3.04
CA GLU A 208 22.18 -13.77 2.88
C GLU A 208 21.18 -13.63 1.72
N PRO A 209 20.88 -14.72 0.99
CA PRO A 209 20.01 -14.67 -0.18
C PRO A 209 18.58 -14.29 0.19
N PRO A 210 17.89 -13.46 -0.63
CA PRO A 210 16.60 -12.90 -0.29
C PRO A 210 15.50 -13.94 -0.56
N VAL A 211 15.09 -14.64 0.51
CA VAL A 211 14.03 -15.67 0.52
C VAL A 211 12.78 -15.27 -0.29
N GLY A 212 12.42 -13.98 -0.30
CA GLY A 212 11.27 -13.46 -1.04
C GLY A 212 11.37 -13.59 -2.58
N THR A 213 12.56 -13.50 -3.16
CA THR A 213 12.75 -13.64 -4.63
C THR A 213 12.56 -15.08 -5.09
N LEU A 214 12.93 -16.05 -4.25
CA LEU A 214 12.77 -17.47 -4.53
C LEU A 214 11.29 -17.86 -4.51
N VAL A 215 10.57 -17.43 -3.47
CA VAL A 215 9.12 -17.68 -3.35
C VAL A 215 8.36 -17.06 -4.53
N ALA A 216 8.72 -15.85 -4.91
CA ALA A 216 8.18 -15.17 -6.08
C ALA A 216 8.42 -15.92 -7.40
N GLY A 217 9.66 -16.37 -7.62
CA GLY A 217 10.04 -17.13 -8.81
C GLY A 217 9.26 -18.44 -8.91
N LEU A 218 9.06 -19.13 -7.79
CA LEU A 218 8.28 -20.37 -7.73
C LEU A 218 6.80 -20.15 -8.06
N LEU A 219 6.18 -19.08 -7.55
CA LEU A 219 4.79 -18.74 -7.88
C LEU A 219 4.63 -18.36 -9.36
N ALA A 220 5.57 -17.59 -9.93
CA ALA A 220 5.57 -17.24 -11.35
C ALA A 220 5.73 -18.48 -12.25
N LEU A 221 6.61 -19.42 -11.85
CA LEU A 221 6.77 -20.71 -12.52
C LEU A 221 5.47 -21.52 -12.49
N GLY A 222 4.79 -21.59 -11.34
CA GLY A 222 3.50 -22.25 -11.21
C GLY A 222 2.43 -21.68 -12.15
N LEU A 223 2.29 -20.35 -12.18
CA LEU A 223 1.35 -19.67 -13.09
C LEU A 223 1.70 -19.92 -14.56
N TYR A 224 2.98 -19.88 -14.91
CA TYR A 224 3.46 -20.19 -16.25
C TYR A 224 3.10 -21.62 -16.66
N LEU A 225 3.34 -22.61 -15.80
CA LEU A 225 3.04 -24.02 -16.08
C LEU A 225 1.54 -24.25 -16.31
N VAL A 226 0.68 -23.56 -15.54
CA VAL A 226 -0.77 -23.58 -15.74
C VAL A 226 -1.16 -22.99 -17.10
N LEU A 227 -0.60 -21.83 -17.46
CA LEU A 227 -0.85 -21.19 -18.76
C LEU A 227 -0.36 -22.05 -19.93
N TRP A 228 0.85 -22.61 -19.83
CA TRP A 228 1.44 -23.50 -20.81
C TRP A 228 0.58 -24.76 -21.00
N TYR A 229 0.21 -25.43 -19.91
CA TYR A 229 -0.62 -26.64 -19.95
C TYR A 229 -1.98 -26.40 -20.59
N ARG A 230 -2.58 -25.23 -20.36
CA ARG A 230 -3.89 -24.87 -20.92
C ARG A 230 -3.83 -24.48 -22.40
N THR A 231 -2.73 -23.85 -22.84
CA THR A 231 -2.64 -23.26 -24.19
C THR A 231 -1.98 -24.16 -25.23
N THR A 232 -1.18 -25.16 -24.82
CA THR A 232 -0.31 -25.93 -25.73
C THR A 232 -0.72 -27.39 -25.96
N GLN A 233 -1.91 -27.80 -25.50
CA GLN A 233 -2.43 -29.19 -25.62
C GLN A 233 -2.37 -29.74 -27.06
N GLU A 234 -2.53 -28.88 -28.08
CA GLU A 234 -2.58 -29.30 -29.48
C GLU A 234 -1.26 -29.12 -30.27
N MET A 235 -0.17 -28.68 -29.62
CA MET A 235 1.09 -28.41 -30.31
C MET A 235 2.03 -29.63 -30.35
N ARG A 236 2.41 -30.09 -31.55
CA ARG A 236 3.31 -31.25 -31.78
C ARG A 236 4.74 -31.08 -31.23
N ALA A 237 5.20 -29.86 -30.94
CA ALA A 237 6.55 -29.55 -30.44
C ALA A 237 6.54 -28.77 -29.10
N ARG A 238 5.56 -29.05 -28.23
CA ARG A 238 5.34 -28.32 -26.97
C ARG A 238 6.49 -28.36 -25.95
N TRP A 239 7.40 -29.33 -26.07
CA TRP A 239 8.50 -29.51 -25.11
C TRP A 239 9.57 -28.41 -25.17
N TRP A 240 9.79 -27.78 -26.34
CA TRP A 240 10.70 -26.64 -26.46
C TRP A 240 10.19 -25.41 -25.70
N LEU A 241 8.87 -25.26 -25.61
CA LEU A 241 8.24 -24.16 -24.90
C LEU A 241 8.39 -24.30 -23.37
N LEU A 242 8.63 -25.51 -22.84
CA LEU A 242 8.97 -25.73 -21.43
C LEU A 242 10.40 -25.33 -21.08
N LEU A 243 11.31 -25.36 -22.05
CA LEU A 243 12.73 -25.09 -21.81
C LEU A 243 13.01 -23.59 -21.60
N ALA A 244 12.35 -22.72 -22.37
CA ALA A 244 12.50 -21.27 -22.25
C ALA A 244 12.26 -20.70 -20.82
N PRO A 245 11.13 -20.97 -20.14
CA PRO A 245 10.87 -20.48 -18.78
C PRO A 245 11.81 -21.12 -17.74
N PHE A 246 12.19 -22.38 -17.95
CA PHE A 246 13.08 -23.13 -17.04
C PHE A 246 14.49 -22.56 -17.10
N ILE A 247 15.00 -22.27 -18.30
CA ILE A 247 16.28 -21.60 -18.53
C ILE A 247 16.26 -20.20 -17.92
N VAL A 248 15.16 -19.44 -18.07
CA VAL A 248 15.04 -18.10 -17.50
C VAL A 248 15.05 -18.14 -15.97
N VAL A 249 14.29 -19.04 -15.34
CA VAL A 249 14.26 -19.19 -13.87
C VAL A 249 15.61 -19.66 -13.32
N ILE A 250 16.28 -20.62 -13.98
CA ILE A 250 17.62 -21.10 -13.59
C ILE A 250 18.66 -19.99 -13.76
N SER A 251 18.64 -19.27 -14.88
CA SER A 251 19.58 -18.16 -15.11
C SER A 251 19.42 -17.08 -14.05
N LEU A 252 18.20 -16.88 -13.55
CA LEU A 252 17.90 -15.88 -12.53
C LEU A 252 18.28 -16.32 -11.12
N LEU A 253 18.05 -17.60 -10.79
CA LEU A 253 18.55 -18.24 -9.58
C LEU A 253 20.08 -18.18 -9.54
N MET A 254 20.74 -18.44 -10.67
CA MET A 254 22.19 -18.31 -10.77
C MET A 254 22.65 -16.85 -10.65
N ALA A 255 21.91 -15.89 -11.20
CA ALA A 255 22.24 -14.46 -11.09
C ALA A 255 22.04 -13.90 -9.67
N THR A 256 21.00 -14.34 -8.95
CA THR A 256 20.79 -13.98 -7.53
C THR A 256 21.89 -14.57 -6.66
N LEU A 257 22.24 -15.84 -6.86
CA LEU A 257 23.29 -16.53 -6.10
C LEU A 257 24.71 -16.01 -6.42
N SER A 258 24.99 -15.63 -7.67
CA SER A 258 26.35 -15.25 -8.10
C SER A 258 26.67 -13.77 -7.94
N TYR A 259 25.67 -12.89 -8.02
CA TYR A 259 25.92 -11.43 -8.08
C TYR A 259 25.19 -10.63 -7.00
N GLY A 260 24.18 -11.16 -6.32
CA GLY A 260 23.38 -10.37 -5.35
C GLY A 260 22.63 -9.17 -5.97
N VAL A 261 22.62 -9.05 -7.30
CA VAL A 261 22.20 -7.87 -8.06
C VAL A 261 20.68 -7.80 -8.27
N VAL A 262 19.94 -8.90 -8.09
CA VAL A 262 18.49 -8.92 -8.32
C VAL A 262 17.70 -8.58 -7.05
N ASN A 263 18.15 -7.57 -6.32
CA ASN A 263 17.48 -7.06 -5.12
C ASN A 263 16.58 -5.88 -5.51
N GLY A 264 15.45 -6.17 -6.16
CA GLY A 264 14.53 -5.11 -6.57
C GLY A 264 13.11 -5.57 -6.85
N PHE A 265 12.15 -4.82 -6.31
CA PHE A 265 10.72 -4.95 -6.61
C PHE A 265 10.41 -4.90 -8.13
N GLY A 266 11.23 -4.17 -8.90
CA GLY A 266 11.12 -4.10 -10.36
C GLY A 266 11.44 -5.41 -11.08
N ALA A 267 12.49 -6.13 -10.66
CA ALA A 267 12.82 -7.44 -11.23
C ALA A 267 11.75 -8.48 -10.88
N PHE A 268 11.22 -8.41 -9.64
CA PHE A 268 10.07 -9.21 -9.22
C PHE A 268 8.85 -8.97 -10.12
N LEU A 269 8.46 -7.71 -10.37
CA LEU A 269 7.32 -7.38 -11.24
C LEU A 269 7.54 -7.81 -12.69
N ALA A 270 8.74 -7.60 -13.23
CA ALA A 270 9.07 -8.00 -14.60
C ALA A 270 8.91 -9.52 -14.82
N LEU A 271 9.24 -10.33 -13.81
CA LEU A 271 9.17 -11.78 -13.89
C LEU A 271 7.78 -12.33 -13.55
N ALA A 272 7.18 -11.86 -12.45
CA ALA A 272 5.88 -12.33 -12.00
C ALA A 272 4.76 -11.88 -12.95
N TYR A 273 4.94 -10.75 -13.63
CA TYR A 273 3.89 -10.14 -14.45
C TYR A 273 4.28 -9.98 -15.92
N GLY A 274 5.51 -9.53 -16.21
CA GLY A 274 5.95 -9.24 -17.58
C GLY A 274 6.07 -10.49 -18.47
N LEU A 275 6.66 -11.57 -17.95
CA LEU A 275 6.83 -12.81 -18.73
C LEU A 275 5.48 -13.49 -19.09
N PRO A 276 4.55 -13.70 -18.15
CA PRO A 276 3.22 -14.23 -18.49
C PRO A 276 2.44 -13.33 -19.46
N LEU A 277 2.55 -12.01 -19.32
CA LEU A 277 1.90 -11.04 -20.21
C LEU A 277 2.47 -11.12 -21.64
N LEU A 278 3.79 -11.19 -21.80
CA LEU A 278 4.44 -11.36 -23.10
C LEU A 278 4.07 -12.70 -23.76
N TYR A 279 4.02 -13.78 -22.97
CA TYR A 279 3.58 -15.09 -23.45
C TYR A 279 2.15 -15.05 -23.98
N LEU A 280 1.21 -14.49 -23.21
CA LEU A 280 -0.18 -14.34 -23.60
C LEU A 280 -0.32 -13.50 -24.87
N HIS A 281 0.42 -12.40 -24.97
CA HIS A 281 0.44 -11.56 -26.15
C HIS A 281 0.92 -12.33 -27.41
N GLY A 282 2.01 -13.09 -27.28
CA GLY A 282 2.53 -13.94 -28.35
C GLY A 282 1.54 -15.05 -28.76
N TYR A 283 0.92 -15.71 -27.79
CA TYR A 283 -0.08 -16.77 -28.02
C TYR A 283 -1.30 -16.23 -28.77
N PHE A 284 -1.88 -15.13 -28.31
CA PHE A 284 -3.04 -14.51 -28.96
C PHE A 284 -2.70 -13.98 -30.36
N GLY A 285 -1.51 -13.38 -30.54
CA GLY A 285 -1.02 -12.97 -31.85
C GLY A 285 -0.77 -14.13 -32.81
N TRP A 286 -0.36 -15.29 -32.31
CA TRP A 286 -0.24 -16.51 -33.11
C TRP A 286 -1.61 -17.08 -33.51
N GLN A 287 -2.56 -17.16 -32.57
CA GLN A 287 -3.93 -17.60 -32.85
C GLN A 287 -4.61 -16.71 -33.89
N TYR A 288 -4.43 -15.39 -33.78
CA TYR A 288 -4.94 -14.44 -34.76
C TYR A 288 -4.39 -14.69 -36.17
N ARG A 289 -3.07 -14.85 -36.30
CA ARG A 289 -2.42 -15.12 -37.59
C ARG A 289 -2.86 -16.45 -38.19
N ARG A 290 -3.02 -17.48 -37.37
CA ARG A 290 -3.53 -18.79 -37.79
C ARG A 290 -4.99 -18.70 -38.26
N GLY A 291 -5.80 -17.89 -37.59
CA GLY A 291 -7.21 -17.66 -37.92
C GLY A 291 -7.45 -16.86 -39.20
N GLN A 292 -6.46 -16.09 -39.68
CA GLN A 292 -6.56 -15.34 -40.93
C GLN A 292 -6.33 -16.17 -42.20
N GLN A 293 -5.92 -17.43 -42.09
CA GLN A 293 -5.76 -18.29 -43.26
C GLN A 293 -7.10 -18.48 -43.98
N ALA A 294 -7.10 -18.49 -45.32
CA ALA A 294 -8.32 -18.65 -46.10
C ALA A 294 -8.99 -19.99 -45.77
N VAL A 295 -10.24 -19.93 -45.28
CA VAL A 295 -11.03 -21.11 -44.92
C VAL A 295 -12.13 -21.30 -45.97
N ALA A 296 -12.19 -22.49 -46.56
CA ALA A 296 -13.26 -22.86 -47.48
C ALA A 296 -14.64 -22.71 -46.82
N PRO A 297 -15.72 -22.32 -47.55
CA PRO A 297 -17.05 -22.10 -46.97
C PRO A 297 -17.55 -23.25 -46.08
N ALA A 298 -17.36 -24.50 -46.53
CA ALA A 298 -17.75 -25.71 -45.81
C ALA A 298 -17.01 -25.92 -44.47
N GLN A 299 -15.87 -25.29 -44.25
CA GLN A 299 -15.05 -25.44 -43.04
C GLN A 299 -15.17 -24.25 -42.07
N ARG A 300 -15.96 -23.22 -42.41
CA ARG A 300 -16.15 -22.02 -41.59
C ARG A 300 -16.76 -22.30 -40.19
N PRO A 301 -17.79 -23.17 -40.03
CA PRO A 301 -18.33 -23.50 -38.71
C PRO A 301 -17.28 -24.17 -37.80
N ALA A 302 -16.47 -25.07 -38.37
CA ALA A 302 -15.38 -25.72 -37.66
C ALA A 302 -14.23 -24.74 -37.32
N ALA A 303 -14.00 -23.71 -38.12
CA ALA A 303 -13.06 -22.63 -37.82
C ALA A 303 -13.57 -21.73 -36.68
N TYR A 304 -14.86 -21.40 -36.67
CA TYR A 304 -15.51 -20.65 -35.59
C TYR A 304 -15.45 -21.38 -34.25
N LEU A 305 -15.77 -22.68 -34.23
CA LEU A 305 -15.70 -23.50 -33.01
C LEU A 305 -14.26 -23.61 -32.47
N ARG A 306 -13.27 -23.82 -33.34
CA ARG A 306 -11.85 -23.81 -32.95
C ARG A 306 -11.41 -22.47 -32.38
N ALA A 307 -11.89 -21.36 -32.94
CA ALA A 307 -11.61 -20.02 -32.44
C ALA A 307 -12.16 -19.81 -31.02
N GLN A 308 -13.37 -20.29 -30.73
CA GLN A 308 -13.92 -20.22 -29.38
C GLN A 308 -13.18 -21.13 -28.39
N GLN A 309 -12.85 -22.36 -28.80
CA GLN A 309 -12.12 -23.32 -27.97
C GLN A 309 -10.72 -22.83 -27.59
N ALA A 310 -10.04 -22.08 -28.47
CA ALA A 310 -8.71 -21.51 -28.21
C ALA A 310 -8.68 -20.51 -27.02
N HIS A 311 -9.84 -20.04 -26.57
CA HIS A 311 -10.00 -19.11 -25.43
C HIS A 311 -10.67 -19.76 -24.22
N ALA A 312 -11.15 -21.00 -24.36
CA ALA A 312 -11.87 -21.70 -23.30
C ALA A 312 -10.96 -21.91 -22.08
N GLY A 313 -11.43 -21.53 -20.89
CA GLY A 313 -10.66 -21.64 -19.64
C GLY A 313 -9.60 -20.55 -19.41
N LEU A 314 -9.49 -19.57 -20.30
CA LEU A 314 -8.61 -18.39 -20.12
C LEU A 314 -9.36 -17.17 -19.57
N GLY A 315 -10.60 -17.31 -19.10
CA GLY A 315 -11.41 -16.19 -18.60
C GLY A 315 -10.75 -15.40 -17.46
N PHE A 316 -9.92 -16.05 -16.64
CA PHE A 316 -9.18 -15.41 -15.55
C PHE A 316 -8.13 -14.40 -16.03
N THR A 317 -7.62 -14.52 -17.27
CA THR A 317 -6.61 -13.60 -17.80
C THR A 317 -7.17 -12.19 -18.03
N ALA A 318 -8.49 -12.05 -18.13
CA ALA A 318 -9.15 -10.74 -18.18
C ALA A 318 -8.96 -9.93 -16.88
N TYR A 319 -8.82 -10.62 -15.74
CA TYR A 319 -8.64 -10.00 -14.42
C TYR A 319 -7.17 -9.79 -14.10
N LEU A 320 -6.31 -10.77 -14.42
CA LEU A 320 -4.88 -10.69 -14.14
C LEU A 320 -4.10 -9.86 -15.16
N PHE A 321 -4.48 -9.88 -16.45
CA PHE A 321 -3.74 -9.23 -17.54
C PHE A 321 -4.67 -8.44 -18.49
N PRO A 322 -5.42 -7.45 -17.97
CA PRO A 322 -6.49 -6.78 -18.71
C PRO A 322 -5.98 -6.06 -19.97
N VAL A 323 -4.79 -5.47 -19.92
CA VAL A 323 -4.22 -4.67 -21.02
C VAL A 323 -3.90 -5.54 -22.25
N GLY A 324 -3.25 -6.67 -22.06
CA GLY A 324 -2.88 -7.57 -23.16
C GLY A 324 -4.12 -8.14 -23.87
N LEU A 325 -5.16 -8.45 -23.10
CA LEU A 325 -6.43 -8.95 -23.63
C LEU A 325 -7.21 -7.86 -24.37
N ALA A 326 -7.27 -6.64 -23.85
CA ALA A 326 -7.96 -5.51 -24.47
C ALA A 326 -7.41 -5.19 -25.87
N LEU A 327 -6.08 -5.20 -26.03
CA LEU A 327 -5.42 -4.97 -27.31
C LEU A 327 -5.76 -6.06 -28.34
N TYR A 328 -5.74 -7.33 -27.94
CA TYR A 328 -6.09 -8.46 -28.80
C TYR A 328 -7.58 -8.45 -29.20
N TRP A 329 -8.46 -8.18 -28.25
CA TRP A 329 -9.91 -8.26 -28.43
C TRP A 329 -10.44 -7.29 -29.49
N ARG A 330 -9.77 -6.13 -29.65
CA ARG A 330 -10.03 -5.16 -30.71
C ARG A 330 -9.99 -5.77 -32.12
N TRP A 331 -9.10 -6.72 -32.34
CA TRP A 331 -8.88 -7.36 -33.63
C TRP A 331 -9.64 -8.69 -33.77
N TYR A 332 -9.83 -9.41 -32.67
CA TYR A 332 -10.52 -10.70 -32.63
C TYR A 332 -12.02 -10.60 -32.93
N ARG A 333 -12.73 -9.63 -32.31
CA ARG A 333 -14.18 -9.45 -32.50
C ARG A 333 -14.62 -9.33 -33.96
N PRO A 334 -14.08 -8.41 -34.78
CA PRO A 334 -14.50 -8.27 -36.17
C PRO A 334 -14.13 -9.48 -37.02
N TRP A 335 -13.08 -10.22 -36.66
CA TRP A 335 -12.72 -11.45 -37.36
C TRP A 335 -13.70 -12.59 -37.08
N VAL A 336 -14.09 -12.82 -35.82
CA VAL A 336 -15.10 -13.85 -35.47
C VAL A 336 -16.47 -13.52 -36.03
N GLN A 337 -16.86 -12.24 -36.03
CA GLN A 337 -18.11 -11.79 -36.64
C GLN A 337 -18.16 -12.13 -38.13
N ARG A 338 -17.06 -11.93 -38.88
CA ARG A 338 -16.98 -12.35 -40.29
C ARG A 338 -17.15 -13.86 -40.49
N LEU A 339 -16.64 -14.69 -39.58
CA LEU A 339 -16.83 -16.14 -39.64
C LEU A 339 -18.27 -16.58 -39.37
N ARG A 340 -19.02 -15.80 -38.58
CA ARG A 340 -20.42 -16.05 -38.22
C ARG A 340 -21.41 -15.51 -39.24
N ASP A 341 -21.15 -14.32 -39.78
CA ASP A 341 -22.13 -13.52 -40.52
C ASP A 341 -21.92 -13.52 -42.04
N ALA A 342 -20.85 -14.14 -42.56
CA ALA A 342 -20.63 -14.23 -44.01
C ALA A 342 -21.62 -15.19 -44.69
N PRO A 343 -22.19 -14.82 -45.85
CA PRO A 343 -23.16 -15.66 -46.56
C PRO A 343 -22.54 -17.00 -46.97
N PHE A 344 -23.37 -18.05 -46.96
CA PHE A 344 -23.04 -19.35 -47.55
C PHE A 344 -23.20 -19.20 -49.05
N ASP A 345 -22.10 -19.37 -49.79
CA ASP A 345 -22.14 -19.47 -51.26
C ASP A 345 -22.66 -20.85 -51.69
#